data_AF-A0A6B3HBF0-F1
#
_entry.id   AF-A0A6B3HBF0-F1
#
_cell.length_a   1.000
_cell.length_b   1.000
_cell.length_c   1.000
_cell.angle_alpha   90.00
_cell.angle_beta   90.00
_cell.angle_gamma   90.00
#
_symmetry.space_group_name_H-M   'P 1'
#
loop_
_entity.id
_entity.type
_entity.pdbx_description
1 polymer ?
#
loop_
_entity_poly.entity_id
_entity_poly.type
_entity_poly.pdbx_seq_one_letter_code
_entity_poly.pdbx_strand_id
1 'polypeptide(L)'
;PELRLGASPRATLHLVRAAKAAAALAGREFALPDDVQALAGPVLAHRLLPTAQAQLARRTSEQLVHEIVQGTPVPGSSNGSVPHGRRPFSAPRGM
;
A
#
# COMPACT_ATOMS: atom_id res chain seq x y z
N PRO A 1 -16.35 -13.39 -0.26
CA PRO A 1 -15.07 -12.75 -0.71
C PRO A 1 -15.21 -12.37 -2.19
N GLU A 2 -14.84 -11.15 -2.59
CA GLU A 2 -15.02 -10.67 -3.98
C GLU A 2 -13.91 -11.13 -4.94
N LEU A 3 -12.76 -11.57 -4.41
CA LEU A 3 -11.59 -12.02 -5.17
C LEU A 3 -11.41 -13.54 -5.11
N ARG A 4 -11.14 -14.14 -6.26
CA ARG A 4 -10.68 -15.54 -6.41
C ARG A 4 -9.17 -15.65 -6.25
N LEU A 5 -8.41 -14.65 -6.69
CA LEU A 5 -6.96 -14.56 -6.49
C LEU A 5 -6.57 -13.12 -6.13
N GLY A 6 -5.86 -12.98 -5.01
CA GLY A 6 -5.32 -11.72 -4.52
C GLY A 6 -3.97 -11.35 -5.14
N ALA A 7 -3.41 -10.23 -4.68
CA ALA A 7 -2.09 -9.78 -5.09
C ALA A 7 -1.00 -10.74 -4.55
N SER A 8 -0.02 -11.08 -5.39
CA SER A 8 1.13 -11.90 -5.00
C SER A 8 2.23 -11.05 -4.34
N PRO A 9 3.22 -11.66 -3.66
CA PRO A 9 4.38 -10.93 -3.11
C PRO A 9 5.11 -10.07 -4.15
N ARG A 10 5.12 -10.49 -5.42
CA ARG A 10 5.69 -9.72 -6.53
C ARG A 10 4.96 -8.39 -6.72
N ALA A 11 3.63 -8.37 -6.63
CA ALA A 11 2.84 -7.15 -6.74
C ALA A 11 3.21 -6.13 -5.66
N THR A 12 3.39 -6.60 -4.42
CA THR A 12 3.84 -5.75 -3.30
C THR A 12 5.21 -5.14 -3.58
N LEU A 13 6.16 -5.92 -4.12
CA LEU A 13 7.48 -5.40 -4.49
C LEU A 13 7.39 -4.28 -5.54
N HIS A 14 6.55 -4.44 -6.55
CA HIS A 14 6.33 -3.38 -7.55
C HIS A 14 5.68 -2.15 -6.94
N LEU A 15 4.71 -2.32 -6.03
CA LEU A 15 4.05 -1.21 -5.36
C LEU A 15 5.04 -0.39 -4.52
N VAL A 16 5.89 -1.06 -3.73
CA VAL A 16 6.94 -0.39 -2.94
C VAL A 16 7.94 0.33 -3.83
N ARG A 17 8.37 -0.28 -4.94
CA ARG A 17 9.30 0.35 -5.89
C ARG A 17 8.68 1.58 -6.54
N ALA A 18 7.42 1.49 -6.97
CA ALA A 18 6.71 2.60 -7.58
C ALA A 18 6.52 3.75 -6.59
N ALA A 19 6.14 3.46 -5.34
CA ALA A 19 5.99 4.49 -4.30
C ALA A 19 7.30 5.22 -3.99
N LYS A 20 8.42 4.49 -3.90
CA LYS A 20 9.75 5.10 -3.73
C LYS A 20 10.14 5.96 -4.92
N ALA A 21 9.87 5.50 -6.15
CA ALA A 21 10.15 6.27 -7.35
C ALA A 21 9.30 7.55 -7.40
N ALA A 22 8.01 7.47 -7.08
CA ALA A 22 7.12 8.63 -7.02
C ALA A 22 7.58 9.65 -5.97
N ALA A 23 7.97 9.20 -4.78
CA ALA A 23 8.53 10.07 -3.75
C ALA A 23 9.82 10.77 -4.21
N ALA A 24 10.74 10.02 -4.84
CA ALA A 24 11.98 10.58 -5.36
C ALA A 24 11.73 11.61 -6.49
N LEU A 25 10.80 11.33 -7.40
CA LEU A 25 10.39 12.28 -8.45
C LEU A 25 9.74 13.54 -7.86
N ALA A 26 9.11 13.43 -6.69
CA ALA A 26 8.57 14.55 -5.93
C ALA A 26 9.62 15.24 -5.03
N GLY A 27 10.90 14.90 -5.14
CA GLY A 27 11.99 15.51 -4.36
C GLY A 27 12.04 15.10 -2.88
N ARG A 28 11.36 14.00 -2.50
CA ARG A 28 11.33 13.47 -1.13
C ARG A 28 12.26 12.27 -0.97
N GLU A 29 12.91 12.17 0.18
CA GLU A 29 13.81 11.04 0.50
C GLU A 29 13.08 9.77 0.93
N PHE A 30 11.79 9.88 1.29
CA PHE A 30 10.98 8.76 1.76
C PHE A 30 9.56 8.80 1.18
N ALA A 31 9.01 7.60 0.99
CA ALA A 31 7.63 7.42 0.58
C ALA A 31 6.68 7.67 1.76
N LEU A 32 5.56 8.34 1.46
CA LEU A 32 4.44 8.54 2.36
C LEU A 32 3.35 7.49 2.11
N PRO A 33 2.42 7.29 3.06
CA PRO A 33 1.24 6.46 2.84
C PRO A 33 0.46 6.87 1.57
N ASP A 34 0.35 8.16 1.29
CA ASP A 34 -0.33 8.68 0.10
C ASP A 34 0.28 8.19 -1.21
N ASP A 35 1.60 8.03 -1.29
CA ASP A 35 2.27 7.48 -2.47
C ASP A 35 1.85 6.04 -2.74
N VAL A 36 1.74 5.25 -1.67
CA VAL A 36 1.30 3.84 -1.75
C VAL A 36 -0.16 3.77 -2.17
N GLN A 37 -1.03 4.61 -1.59
CA GLN A 37 -2.46 4.63 -1.90
C GLN A 37 -2.71 5.07 -3.35
N ALA A 38 -2.03 6.12 -3.82
CA ALA A 38 -2.16 6.63 -5.19
C ALA A 38 -1.75 5.60 -6.25
N LEU A 39 -0.76 4.75 -5.94
CA LEU A 39 -0.23 3.75 -6.87
C LEU A 39 -0.89 2.37 -6.73
N ALA A 40 -1.71 2.15 -5.71
CA ALA A 40 -2.34 0.86 -5.47
C ALA A 40 -3.21 0.40 -6.65
N GLY A 41 -4.07 1.28 -7.19
CA GLY A 41 -4.90 0.99 -8.36
C GLY A 41 -4.07 0.57 -9.58
N PRO A 42 -3.21 1.47 -10.11
CA PRO A 42 -2.37 1.20 -11.28
C PRO A 42 -1.50 -0.05 -11.16
N VAL A 43 -0.99 -0.37 -9.95
CA VAL A 43 -0.08 -1.51 -9.74
C VAL A 43 -0.83 -2.81 -9.49
N LEU A 44 -1.96 -2.79 -8.76
CA LEU A 44 -2.62 -4.00 -8.28
C LEU A 44 -3.80 -4.45 -9.15
N ALA A 45 -4.57 -3.53 -9.74
CA ALA A 45 -5.86 -3.85 -10.36
C ALA A 45 -5.76 -4.94 -11.44
N HIS A 46 -4.77 -4.82 -12.33
CA HIS A 46 -4.51 -5.78 -13.42
C HIS A 46 -3.92 -7.12 -12.95
N ARG A 47 -3.69 -7.29 -11.64
CA ARG A 47 -3.07 -8.48 -11.04
C ARG A 47 -4.03 -9.29 -10.18
N LEU A 48 -5.26 -8.82 -10.01
CA LEU A 48 -6.30 -9.48 -9.23
C LEU A 48 -7.23 -10.28 -10.14
N LEU A 49 -7.78 -11.35 -9.59
CA LEU A 49 -8.80 -12.14 -10.27
C LEU A 49 -10.11 -12.07 -9.46
N PRO A 50 -11.11 -11.30 -9.91
CA PRO A 50 -12.43 -11.31 -9.29
C PRO A 50 -13.10 -12.68 -9.37
N THR A 51 -14.03 -12.95 -8.45
CA THR A 51 -14.92 -14.11 -8.56
C THR A 51 -15.96 -13.92 -9.67
N ALA A 52 -16.56 -15.01 -10.17
CA ALA A 52 -17.63 -14.93 -11.16
C ALA A 52 -18.82 -14.09 -10.66
N GLN A 53 -19.16 -14.20 -9.37
CA GLN A 53 -20.21 -13.39 -8.74
C GLN A 53 -19.88 -11.89 -8.79
N ALA A 54 -18.63 -11.51 -8.47
CA ALA A 54 -18.20 -10.11 -8.53
C ALA A 54 -18.23 -9.57 -9.98
N GLN A 55 -17.86 -10.40 -10.96
CA GLN A 55 -17.95 -10.04 -12.38
C GLN A 55 -19.40 -9.84 -12.83
N LEU A 56 -20.33 -10.72 -12.43
CA LEU A 56 -21.77 -10.58 -12.70
C LEU A 56 -22.35 -9.31 -12.06
N ALA A 57 -21.87 -8.96 -10.85
CA ALA A 57 -22.20 -7.70 -10.17
C ALA A 57 -21.49 -6.46 -10.77
N ARG A 58 -20.74 -6.61 -11.87
CA ARG A 58 -19.98 -5.56 -12.56
C ARG A 58 -18.97 -4.84 -11.66
N ARG A 59 -18.38 -5.57 -10.71
CA ARG A 59 -17.33 -5.07 -9.83
C ARG A 59 -15.99 -5.17 -10.56
N THR A 60 -15.31 -4.05 -10.76
CA THR A 60 -14.00 -4.02 -11.43
C THR A 60 -12.85 -4.20 -10.42
N SER A 61 -11.72 -4.76 -10.86
CA SER A 61 -10.54 -4.86 -10.00
C SER A 61 -10.06 -3.49 -9.48
N GLU A 62 -10.19 -2.43 -10.27
CA GLU A 62 -9.93 -1.05 -9.81
C GLU A 62 -10.81 -0.67 -8.60
N GLN A 63 -12.13 -0.91 -8.69
CA GLN A 63 -13.08 -0.59 -7.63
C GLN A 63 -12.75 -1.38 -6.36
N LEU A 64 -12.48 -2.69 -6.51
CA LEU A 64 -12.11 -3.56 -5.40
C LEU A 64 -10.83 -3.08 -4.72
N VAL A 65 -9.79 -2.73 -5.48
CA VAL A 65 -8.54 -2.18 -4.92
C VAL A 65 -8.81 -0.87 -4.20
N HIS A 66 -9.58 0.03 -4.80
CA HIS A 66 -9.90 1.33 -4.20
C HIS A 66 -10.59 1.15 -2.85
N GLU A 67 -11.61 0.31 -2.77
CA GLU A 67 -12.34 0.06 -1.51
C GLU A 67 -11.47 -0.59 -0.44
N ILE A 68 -10.63 -1.57 -0.80
CA ILE A 68 -9.67 -2.19 0.13
C ILE A 68 -8.72 -1.13 0.69
N VAL A 69 -8.18 -0.27 -0.17
CA VAL A 69 -7.24 0.78 0.23
C VAL A 69 -7.91 1.80 1.14
N GLN A 70 -9.12 2.26 0.80
CA GLN A 70 -9.90 3.20 1.63
C GLN A 70 -10.26 2.61 3.00
N GLY A 71 -10.50 1.30 3.08
CA GLY A 71 -10.78 0.60 4.34
C GLY A 71 -9.54 0.23 5.16
N THR A 72 -8.33 0.45 4.64
CA THR A 72 -7.07 0.07 5.31
C THR A 72 -6.55 1.22 6.17
N PRO A 73 -6.43 1.06 7.51
CA PRO A 73 -5.91 2.12 8.38
C PRO A 73 -4.45 2.47 8.08
N VAL A 74 -4.13 3.76 8.14
CA VAL A 74 -2.74 4.23 8.03
C VAL A 74 -2.05 4.16 9.40
N PRO A 75 -0.85 3.58 9.51
CA PRO A 75 -0.11 3.58 10.77
C PRO A 75 0.15 4.99 11.29
N GLY A 76 -0.27 5.28 12.53
CA GLY A 76 -0.09 6.60 13.17
C GLY A 76 -1.28 7.54 13.07
N SER A 77 -2.29 7.26 12.22
CA SER A 77 -3.62 7.87 12.37
C SER A 77 -4.33 7.17 13.52
N SER A 78 -4.49 7.83 14.66
CA SER A 78 -4.94 7.23 15.92
C SER A 78 -6.27 6.47 15.82
N ASN A 79 -6.23 5.16 16.08
CA ASN A 79 -7.29 4.46 16.83
C ASN A 79 -6.74 3.25 17.63
N GLY A 80 -5.57 3.42 18.24
CA GLY A 80 -4.94 2.44 19.10
C GLY A 80 -3.58 2.95 19.56
N SER A 81 -3.50 3.37 20.81
CA SER A 81 -2.26 3.78 21.46
C SER A 81 -1.29 2.59 21.56
N VAL A 82 -0.38 2.45 20.60
CA VAL A 82 0.79 1.58 20.75
C VAL A 82 1.92 2.43 21.31
N PRO A 83 2.37 2.23 22.57
CA PRO A 83 3.48 2.98 23.13
C PRO A 83 4.78 2.56 22.42
N HIS A 84 5.19 3.35 21.43
CA HIS A 84 6.49 3.20 20.81
C HIS A 84 7.55 3.76 21.77
N GLY A 85 8.18 2.87 22.53
CA GLY A 85 9.38 3.20 23.28
C GLY A 85 10.44 3.76 22.32
N ARG A 86 10.75 5.06 22.46
CA ARG A 86 11.86 5.69 21.76
C ARG A 86 13.15 5.01 22.19
N ARG A 87 13.87 4.38 21.26
CA ARG A 87 15.33 4.35 21.34
C ARG A 87 15.88 5.24 20.22
N PRO A 88 16.54 6.36 20.52
CA PRO A 88 17.30 7.05 19.49
C PRO A 88 18.46 6.13 19.07
N PHE A 89 18.62 6.00 17.75
CA PHE A 89 19.76 5.36 17.11
C PHE A 89 21.00 6.16 17.52
N SER A 90 21.84 5.68 18.45
CA SER A 90 23.10 6.34 18.75
C SER A 90 24.10 6.00 17.66
N ALA A 91 24.50 6.99 16.87
CA ALA A 91 25.61 6.87 15.94
C ALA A 91 26.91 6.51 16.71
N PRO A 92 27.82 5.72 16.12
CA PRO A 92 29.12 5.47 16.72
C PRO A 92 29.94 6.77 16.72
N ARG A 93 30.37 7.21 17.91
CA ARG A 93 31.39 8.26 18.02
C ARG A 93 32.72 7.66 17.58
N GLY A 94 33.24 8.16 16.47
CA GLY A 94 34.63 7.94 16.10
C GLY A 94 35.57 8.71 17.03
N MET A 95 36.66 8.05 17.41
CA MET A 95 38.00 8.59 17.63
C MET A 95 38.99 7.50 17.20
#